data_AF-A0A1X7SEZ6-F1
#
_entry.id   AF-A0A1X7SEZ6-F1
#
_cell.length_a   1.000
_cell.length_b   1.000
_cell.length_c   1.000
_cell.angle_alpha   90.00
_cell.angle_beta   90.00
_cell.angle_gamma   90.00
#
_symmetry.space_group_name_H-M   'P 1'
#
loop_
_entity.id
_entity.type
_entity.pdbx_description
1 polymer ?
#
loop_
_entity_poly.entity_id
_entity_poly.type
_entity_poly.pdbx_seq_one_letter_code
_entity_poly.pdbx_strand_id
1 'polypeptide(L)'
;MLGVACLEEVKKRMSGKSFKMIAEHKAPVIGESLYLWAGNQADLPAVHDSLQKRELTSRVDVYQLSTADWSSHLTRGTPPLGVIGYSCTTSHSNIYYFGGDCGHDDCYHNTLNVLNTIMMQWTSCSNTEQSMKKGYAGMISVEFDGAEYLVIIGGLGSTPTVYHPQFRYDQLKTGRVRTNEQLLYSVSIGKIS
;
A
#
# COMPACT_ATOMS: atom_id res chain seq x y z
N MET A 1 26.18 11.35 24.58
CA MET A 1 24.85 11.41 25.24
C MET A 1 23.85 12.28 24.46
N LEU A 2 23.93 12.34 23.11
CA LEU A 2 23.11 13.21 22.24
C LEU A 2 21.89 12.50 21.58
N GLY A 3 21.70 11.19 21.81
CA GLY A 3 20.70 10.41 21.06
C GLY A 3 19.28 10.39 21.65
N VAL A 4 19.14 10.42 22.98
CA VAL A 4 17.84 10.19 23.63
C VAL A 4 16.97 11.44 23.67
N ALA A 5 17.56 12.62 23.93
CA ALA A 5 16.83 13.89 23.90
C ALA A 5 16.27 14.21 22.51
N CYS A 6 17.00 13.85 21.44
CA CYS A 6 16.56 14.01 20.05
C CYS A 6 15.37 13.10 19.72
N LEU A 7 15.40 11.83 20.14
CA LEU A 7 14.30 10.88 19.92
C LEU A 7 13.01 11.28 20.65
N GLU A 8 13.09 11.73 21.90
CA GLU A 8 11.91 12.18 22.66
C GLU A 8 11.31 13.46 22.08
N GLU A 9 12.15 14.38 21.57
CA GLU A 9 11.68 15.59 20.91
C GLU A 9 11.02 15.27 19.56
N VAL A 10 11.57 14.34 18.78
CA VAL A 10 10.95 13.82 17.55
C VAL A 10 9.60 13.16 17.84
N LYS A 11 9.49 12.32 18.89
CA LYS A 11 8.20 11.72 19.31
C LYS A 11 7.18 12.78 19.69
N LYS A 12 7.58 13.79 20.46
CA LYS A 12 6.70 14.89 20.87
C LYS A 12 6.18 15.67 19.66
N ARG A 13 7.02 15.95 18.68
CA ARG A 13 6.62 16.63 17.43
C ARG A 13 5.74 15.75 16.54
N MET A 14 6.00 14.45 16.47
CA MET A 14 5.11 13.50 15.77
C MET A 14 3.70 13.44 16.40
N SER A 15 3.59 13.59 17.72
CA SER A 15 2.32 13.57 18.46
C SER A 15 1.48 14.86 18.36
N GLY A 16 2.03 15.94 17.76
CA GLY A 16 1.48 17.30 17.82
C GLY A 16 0.25 17.59 16.96
N LYS A 17 -0.21 16.66 16.13
CA LYS A 17 -1.44 16.79 15.34
C LYS A 17 -2.33 15.58 15.62
N SER A 18 -3.64 15.82 15.74
CA SER A 18 -4.68 14.79 15.95
C SER A 18 -4.72 13.82 14.78
N PHE A 19 -3.73 12.91 14.71
CA PHE A 19 -3.71 11.84 13.73
C PHE A 19 -4.80 10.84 14.10
N LYS A 20 -5.62 10.44 13.12
CA LYS A 20 -6.66 9.45 13.37
C LYS A 20 -6.00 8.13 13.75
N MET A 21 -6.58 7.43 14.72
CA MET A 21 -6.14 6.08 15.07
C MET A 21 -6.26 5.20 13.83
N ILE A 22 -5.14 4.64 13.40
CA ILE A 22 -5.04 3.88 12.15
C ILE A 22 -4.20 2.62 12.34
N ALA A 23 -4.61 1.54 11.69
CA ALA A 23 -3.86 0.28 11.65
C ALA A 23 -3.74 -0.21 10.20
N GLU A 24 -2.92 -1.23 9.97
CA GLU A 24 -2.85 -1.95 8.69
C GLU A 24 -2.53 -1.06 7.46
N HIS A 25 -1.96 0.11 7.69
CA HIS A 25 -1.40 0.99 6.68
C HIS A 25 0.09 0.66 6.45
N LYS A 26 0.73 1.36 5.52
CA LYS A 26 2.18 1.37 5.35
C LYS A 26 2.72 2.80 5.48
N ALA A 27 3.99 2.91 5.85
CA ALA A 27 4.69 4.18 6.02
C ALA A 27 6.00 4.23 5.18
N PRO A 28 5.91 4.16 3.85
CA PRO A 28 7.08 4.27 2.98
C PRO A 28 7.74 5.65 3.10
N VAL A 29 9.06 5.68 2.88
CA VAL A 29 9.88 6.90 2.92
C VAL A 29 10.54 7.11 1.56
N ILE A 30 10.47 8.34 1.06
CA ILE A 30 11.24 8.81 -0.10
C ILE A 30 11.97 10.08 0.32
N GLY A 31 13.31 10.07 0.27
CA GLY A 31 14.13 11.15 0.81
C GLY A 31 13.87 11.36 2.30
N GLU A 32 13.51 12.59 2.68
CA GLU A 32 13.18 12.95 4.07
C GLU A 32 11.68 12.96 4.37
N SER A 33 10.86 12.45 3.45
CA SER A 33 9.40 12.48 3.55
C SER A 33 8.86 11.08 3.79
N LEU A 34 8.11 10.91 4.88
CA LEU A 34 7.32 9.71 5.18
C LEU A 34 5.90 9.92 4.69
N TYR A 35 5.34 8.95 4.00
CA TYR A 35 4.00 9.02 3.41
C TYR A 35 3.06 8.06 4.12
N LEU A 36 1.86 8.53 4.43
CA LEU A 36 0.76 7.75 4.99
C LEU A 36 -0.47 7.89 4.09
N TRP A 37 -1.05 6.76 3.72
CA TRP A 37 -2.25 6.70 2.90
C TRP A 37 -3.17 5.59 3.38
N ALA A 38 -4.45 5.90 3.56
CA ALA A 38 -5.46 4.92 3.95
C ALA A 38 -5.03 4.03 5.14
N GLY A 39 -5.65 2.88 5.32
CA GLY A 39 -5.52 2.00 6.48
C GLY A 39 -6.85 1.80 7.18
N ASN A 40 -6.85 0.88 8.15
CA ASN A 40 -8.01 0.57 8.98
C ASN A 40 -8.23 1.73 9.97
N GLN A 41 -9.23 2.56 9.69
CA GLN A 41 -9.59 3.77 10.44
C GLN A 41 -11.03 3.64 10.95
N ALA A 42 -11.33 4.24 12.12
CA ALA A 42 -12.65 4.14 12.73
C ALA A 42 -13.80 4.75 11.89
N ASP A 43 -13.49 5.74 11.05
CA ASP A 43 -14.46 6.44 10.20
C ASP A 43 -14.45 5.97 8.74
N LEU A 44 -13.68 4.92 8.43
CA LEU A 44 -13.68 4.31 7.10
C LEU A 44 -15.02 3.57 6.88
N PRO A 45 -15.83 3.96 5.87
CA PRO A 45 -17.10 3.29 5.62
C PRO A 45 -16.90 1.84 5.18
N ALA A 46 -17.59 0.91 5.83
CA ALA A 46 -17.59 -0.52 5.52
C ALA A 46 -18.47 -0.85 4.29
N VAL A 47 -18.21 -0.18 3.17
CA VAL A 47 -18.85 -0.38 1.86
C VAL A 47 -17.79 -0.42 0.77
N HIS A 48 -18.09 -1.06 -0.37
CA HIS A 48 -17.16 -1.14 -1.50
C HIS A 48 -16.64 0.23 -1.92
N ASP A 49 -17.57 1.15 -2.17
CA ASP A 49 -17.27 2.48 -2.65
C ASP A 49 -18.39 3.45 -2.25
N SER A 50 -18.02 4.68 -1.89
CA SER A 50 -18.93 5.76 -1.54
C SER A 50 -18.22 7.11 -1.64
N LEU A 51 -18.98 8.21 -1.75
CA LEU A 51 -18.39 9.55 -1.75
C LEU A 51 -17.54 9.80 -0.51
N GLN A 52 -18.05 9.46 0.67
CA GLN A 52 -17.31 9.60 1.94
C GLN A 52 -16.01 8.80 1.94
N LYS A 53 -16.02 7.56 1.45
CA LYS A 53 -14.82 6.72 1.38
C LYS A 53 -13.80 7.29 0.39
N ARG A 54 -14.25 7.77 -0.77
CA ARG A 54 -13.40 8.45 -1.76
C ARG A 54 -12.79 9.73 -1.19
N GLU A 55 -13.56 10.53 -0.44
CA GLU A 55 -13.05 11.72 0.24
C GLU A 55 -11.92 11.38 1.22
N LEU A 56 -12.12 10.37 2.07
CA LEU A 56 -11.11 9.92 3.04
C LEU A 56 -9.83 9.38 2.37
N THR A 57 -9.98 8.71 1.22
CA THR A 57 -8.87 8.05 0.51
C THR A 57 -8.22 8.93 -0.56
N SER A 58 -8.79 10.11 -0.82
CA SER A 58 -8.26 11.12 -1.77
C SER A 58 -7.06 11.90 -1.24
N ARG A 59 -6.64 11.66 0.00
CA ARG A 59 -5.55 12.38 0.67
C ARG A 59 -4.39 11.47 1.03
N VAL A 60 -3.20 12.02 0.94
CA VAL A 60 -1.97 11.41 1.45
C VAL A 60 -1.37 12.38 2.47
N ASP A 61 -1.13 11.86 3.67
CA ASP A 61 -0.46 12.62 4.72
C ASP A 61 1.04 12.41 4.60
N VAL A 62 1.79 13.50 4.70
CA VAL A 62 3.24 13.52 4.54
C VAL A 62 3.86 14.11 5.80
N TYR A 63 4.74 13.34 6.43
CA TYR A 63 5.58 13.81 7.50
C TYR A 63 6.96 14.17 6.97
N GLN A 64 7.35 15.43 7.17
CA GLN A 64 8.66 15.92 6.83
C GLN A 64 9.60 15.71 8.02
N LEU A 65 10.61 14.85 7.88
CA LEU A 65 11.52 14.50 8.97
C LEU A 65 12.35 15.69 9.47
N SER A 66 12.79 16.57 8.55
CA SER A 66 13.64 17.72 8.87
C SER A 66 12.92 18.81 9.66
N THR A 67 11.65 19.08 9.36
CA THR A 67 10.84 20.06 10.10
C THR A 67 10.03 19.42 11.21
N ALA A 68 9.94 18.08 11.21
CA ALA A 68 9.13 17.30 12.12
C ALA A 68 7.63 17.69 12.06
N ASP A 69 7.13 18.00 10.87
CA ASP A 69 5.76 18.47 10.64
C ASP A 69 4.97 17.59 9.67
N TRP A 70 3.68 17.45 9.94
CA TRP A 70 2.72 16.82 9.03
C TRP A 70 2.07 17.83 8.08
N SER A 71 1.81 17.39 6.86
CA SER A 71 0.97 18.07 5.87
C SER A 71 0.06 17.07 5.18
N SER A 72 -1.13 17.49 4.75
CA SER A 72 -2.11 16.63 4.07
C SER A 72 -2.34 17.12 2.65
N HIS A 73 -2.13 16.24 1.68
CA HIS A 73 -2.15 16.58 0.25
C HIS A 73 -3.31 15.90 -0.45
N LEU A 74 -4.07 16.66 -1.23
CA LEU A 74 -5.07 16.10 -2.14
C LEU A 74 -4.36 15.41 -3.31
N THR A 75 -4.84 14.23 -3.66
CA THR A 75 -4.31 13.46 -4.77
C THR A 75 -5.16 13.62 -6.03
N ARG A 76 -4.51 13.48 -7.18
CA ARG A 76 -5.15 13.44 -8.50
C ARG A 76 -5.25 12.00 -9.00
N GLY A 77 -6.13 11.75 -9.95
CA GLY A 77 -6.40 10.39 -10.44
C GLY A 77 -7.31 9.62 -9.49
N THR A 78 -7.28 8.29 -9.60
CA THR A 78 -8.14 7.39 -8.82
C THR A 78 -7.27 6.59 -7.85
N PRO A 79 -7.38 6.83 -6.52
CA PRO A 79 -6.69 6.01 -5.53
C PRO A 79 -7.13 4.54 -5.62
N PRO A 80 -6.29 3.59 -5.18
CA PRO A 80 -6.64 2.18 -5.12
C PRO A 80 -7.83 1.92 -4.19
N LEU A 81 -8.65 0.91 -4.52
CA LEU A 81 -9.75 0.46 -3.67
C LEU A 81 -9.29 -0.42 -2.50
N GLY A 82 -8.16 -1.12 -2.65
CA GLY A 82 -7.53 -1.87 -1.56
C GLY A 82 -6.87 -0.92 -0.56
N VAL A 83 -7.63 -0.51 0.44
CA VAL A 83 -7.30 0.58 1.37
C VAL A 83 -6.74 0.09 2.70
N ILE A 84 -6.84 -1.20 2.98
CA ILE A 84 -6.39 -1.83 4.23
C ILE A 84 -5.45 -2.99 3.90
N GLY A 85 -4.34 -3.11 4.63
CA GLY A 85 -3.45 -4.26 4.52
C GLY A 85 -2.79 -4.40 3.15
N TYR A 86 -2.78 -3.37 2.31
CA TYR A 86 -2.07 -3.37 1.04
C TYR A 86 -0.57 -3.52 1.26
N SER A 87 0.15 -3.95 0.22
CA SER A 87 1.61 -4.00 0.21
C SER A 87 2.15 -2.77 -0.51
N CYS A 88 3.32 -2.26 -0.12
CA CYS A 88 3.94 -1.17 -0.85
C CYS A 88 5.46 -1.24 -0.84
N THR A 89 6.07 -0.60 -1.83
CA THR A 89 7.50 -0.33 -1.88
C THR A 89 7.75 0.99 -2.63
N THR A 90 8.97 1.49 -2.58
CA THR A 90 9.36 2.75 -3.24
C THR A 90 10.33 2.49 -4.36
N SER A 91 10.26 3.33 -5.38
CA SER A 91 11.25 3.42 -6.46
C SER A 91 11.24 4.84 -7.02
N HIS A 92 12.41 5.47 -7.10
CA HIS A 92 12.55 6.86 -7.55
C HIS A 92 11.61 7.82 -6.79
N SER A 93 10.76 8.56 -7.51
CA SER A 93 9.74 9.48 -6.95
C SER A 93 8.34 8.84 -6.86
N ASN A 94 8.29 7.52 -6.84
CA ASN A 94 7.05 6.76 -6.89
C ASN A 94 6.93 5.81 -5.70
N ILE A 95 5.71 5.67 -5.22
CA ILE A 95 5.32 4.63 -4.27
C ILE A 95 4.38 3.68 -4.99
N TYR A 96 4.71 2.40 -4.99
CA TYR A 96 3.90 1.35 -5.59
C TYR A 96 3.05 0.68 -4.52
N TYR A 97 1.77 0.49 -4.81
CA TYR A 97 0.77 -0.11 -3.93
C TYR A 97 0.14 -1.32 -4.62
N PHE A 98 0.15 -2.46 -3.94
CA PHE A 98 -0.42 -3.70 -4.45
C PHE A 98 -1.50 -4.26 -3.54
N GLY A 99 -2.63 -4.62 -4.16
CA GLY A 99 -3.70 -5.39 -3.53
C GLY A 99 -4.35 -4.66 -2.37
N GLY A 100 -4.65 -5.40 -1.30
CA GLY A 100 -5.32 -4.91 -0.09
C GLY A 100 -6.80 -5.26 -0.02
N ASP A 101 -7.35 -5.14 1.18
CA ASP A 101 -8.77 -5.25 1.51
C ASP A 101 -9.40 -3.87 1.36
N CYS A 102 -10.59 -3.80 0.74
CA CYS A 102 -11.29 -2.53 0.66
C CYS A 102 -12.08 -2.19 1.93
N GLY A 103 -12.11 -3.06 2.95
CA GLY A 103 -12.75 -2.77 4.24
C GLY A 103 -14.25 -3.06 4.27
N HIS A 104 -14.75 -3.87 3.33
CA HIS A 104 -16.07 -4.48 3.44
C HIS A 104 -16.00 -5.95 3.01
N ASP A 105 -16.72 -6.80 3.73
CA ASP A 105 -16.78 -8.25 3.51
C ASP A 105 -15.37 -8.87 3.32
N ASP A 106 -15.23 -9.87 2.45
CA ASP A 106 -13.93 -10.42 2.02
C ASP A 106 -13.54 -9.86 0.64
N CYS A 107 -13.67 -8.55 0.45
CA CYS A 107 -13.40 -7.89 -0.83
C CYS A 107 -11.94 -7.42 -0.94
N TYR A 108 -11.10 -8.34 -1.42
CA TYR A 108 -9.68 -8.10 -1.69
C TYR A 108 -9.44 -7.65 -3.14
N HIS A 109 -8.30 -6.99 -3.35
CA HIS A 109 -7.84 -6.53 -4.67
C HIS A 109 -6.51 -7.18 -5.06
N ASN A 110 -6.19 -7.13 -6.34
CA ASN A 110 -4.92 -7.58 -6.94
C ASN A 110 -4.34 -6.53 -7.89
N THR A 111 -4.78 -5.28 -7.81
CA THR A 111 -4.29 -4.23 -8.72
C THR A 111 -2.98 -3.64 -8.21
N LEU A 112 -2.07 -3.36 -9.15
CA LEU A 112 -0.87 -2.57 -8.88
C LEU A 112 -1.11 -1.13 -9.30
N ASN A 113 -0.90 -0.21 -8.37
CA ASN A 113 -1.09 1.22 -8.58
C ASN A 113 0.16 1.97 -8.14
N VAL A 114 0.39 3.13 -8.71
CA VAL A 114 1.52 3.99 -8.40
C VAL A 114 1.05 5.38 -8.01
N LEU A 115 1.61 5.90 -6.92
CA LEU A 115 1.52 7.30 -6.54
C LEU A 115 2.84 7.99 -6.90
N ASN A 116 2.80 8.95 -7.82
CA ASN A 116 3.91 9.86 -8.02
C ASN A 116 3.90 10.92 -6.91
N THR A 117 4.97 11.00 -6.12
CA THR A 117 5.01 11.85 -4.91
C THR A 117 5.29 13.32 -5.20
N ILE A 118 5.80 13.65 -6.40
CA ILE A 118 6.01 15.03 -6.84
C ILE A 118 4.67 15.64 -7.28
N MET A 119 3.91 14.90 -8.09
CA MET A 119 2.65 15.36 -8.66
C MET A 119 1.44 15.05 -7.77
N MET A 120 1.62 14.24 -6.73
CA MET A 120 0.54 13.66 -5.92
C MET A 120 -0.55 13.03 -6.79
N GLN A 121 -0.13 12.21 -7.76
CA GLN A 121 -1.02 11.66 -8.78
C GLN A 121 -0.96 10.13 -8.80
N TRP A 122 -2.14 9.52 -8.76
CA TRP A 122 -2.34 8.08 -8.91
C TRP A 122 -2.40 7.68 -10.37
N THR A 123 -1.80 6.54 -10.69
CA THR A 123 -1.94 5.84 -11.97
C THR A 123 -2.08 4.33 -11.71
N SER A 124 -2.98 3.67 -12.44
CA SER A 124 -3.06 2.21 -12.42
C SER A 124 -2.04 1.65 -13.40
N CYS A 125 -1.20 0.72 -12.94
CA CYS A 125 -0.14 0.13 -13.76
C CYS A 125 -0.64 -1.08 -14.55
N SER A 126 -1.40 -1.96 -13.89
CA SER A 126 -1.95 -3.17 -14.49
C SER A 126 -2.88 -3.91 -13.52
N ASN A 127 -3.89 -4.59 -14.07
CA ASN A 127 -4.58 -5.65 -13.35
C ASN A 127 -3.83 -6.97 -13.54
N THR A 128 -3.50 -7.66 -12.45
CA THR A 128 -3.04 -9.05 -12.51
C THR A 128 -4.25 -9.97 -12.57
N GLU A 129 -5.01 -9.93 -13.68
CA GLU A 129 -6.29 -10.65 -13.84
C GLU A 129 -6.20 -12.15 -13.47
N GLN A 130 -5.01 -12.75 -13.57
CA GLN A 130 -4.77 -14.15 -13.25
C GLN A 130 -4.20 -14.40 -11.85
N SER A 131 -3.85 -13.38 -11.07
CA SER A 131 -3.33 -13.57 -9.72
C SER A 131 -4.44 -13.53 -8.68
N MET A 132 -4.18 -14.15 -7.54
CA MET A 132 -5.08 -14.07 -6.40
C MET A 132 -5.25 -12.63 -5.90
N LYS A 133 -6.50 -12.24 -5.64
CA LYS A 133 -6.89 -11.03 -4.87
C LYS A 133 -6.48 -11.18 -3.42
N LYS A 134 -5.60 -10.31 -2.94
CA LYS A 134 -4.94 -10.47 -1.63
C LYS A 134 -4.44 -9.15 -1.05
N GLY A 135 -4.34 -9.12 0.28
CA GLY A 135 -3.54 -8.17 1.03
C GLY A 135 -2.42 -8.88 1.77
N TYR A 136 -1.70 -8.12 2.60
CA TYR A 136 -0.69 -8.57 3.54
C TYR A 136 0.49 -9.33 2.91
N ALA A 137 0.74 -9.12 1.62
CA ALA A 137 1.90 -9.68 0.93
C ALA A 137 3.18 -8.94 1.33
N GLY A 138 4.33 -9.60 1.16
CA GLY A 138 5.62 -8.91 1.11
C GLY A 138 5.76 -8.21 -0.24
N MET A 139 6.35 -7.01 -0.25
CA MET A 139 6.69 -6.30 -1.49
C MET A 139 8.02 -5.57 -1.34
N ILE A 140 8.92 -5.75 -2.31
CA ILE A 140 10.23 -5.10 -2.37
C ILE A 140 10.52 -4.64 -3.79
N SER A 141 11.33 -3.57 -3.95
CA SER A 141 12.00 -3.27 -5.21
C SER A 141 13.38 -3.91 -5.23
N VAL A 142 13.76 -4.51 -6.36
CA VAL A 142 15.07 -5.13 -6.58
C VAL A 142 15.58 -4.77 -7.97
N GLU A 143 16.89 -4.51 -8.08
CA GLU A 143 17.58 -4.41 -9.36
C GLU A 143 18.24 -5.75 -9.68
N PHE A 144 17.97 -6.25 -10.89
CA PHE A 144 18.59 -7.47 -11.40
C PHE A 144 18.73 -7.37 -12.92
N ASP A 145 19.88 -7.79 -13.45
CA ASP A 145 20.18 -7.76 -14.90
C ASP A 145 19.97 -6.38 -15.56
N GLY A 146 20.35 -5.31 -14.85
CA GLY A 146 20.24 -3.93 -15.33
C GLY A 146 18.81 -3.40 -15.44
N ALA A 147 17.83 -4.10 -14.88
CA ALA A 147 16.43 -3.68 -14.82
C ALA A 147 15.90 -3.71 -13.39
N GLU A 148 14.98 -2.79 -13.10
CA GLU A 148 14.29 -2.73 -11.81
C GLU A 148 12.98 -3.51 -11.85
N TYR A 149 12.76 -4.31 -10.80
CA TYR A 149 11.59 -5.13 -10.62
C TYR A 149 10.97 -4.95 -9.24
N LEU A 150 9.64 -5.03 -9.18
CA LEU A 150 8.91 -5.17 -7.93
C LEU A 150 8.58 -6.64 -7.72
N VAL A 151 9.01 -7.19 -6.60
CA VAL A 151 8.74 -8.58 -6.23
C VAL A 151 7.66 -8.57 -5.15
N ILE A 152 6.54 -9.25 -5.40
CA ILE A 152 5.42 -9.40 -4.47
C ILE A 152 5.29 -10.88 -4.11
N ILE A 153 5.30 -11.20 -2.82
CA ILE A 153 5.30 -12.61 -2.36
C ILE A 153 4.24 -12.84 -1.29
N GLY A 154 3.46 -13.89 -1.54
CA GLY A 154 2.47 -14.43 -0.61
C GLY A 154 1.28 -13.50 -0.38
N GLY A 155 0.68 -13.61 0.79
CA GLY A 155 -0.46 -12.80 1.22
C GLY A 155 -1.66 -13.64 1.64
N LEU A 156 -2.73 -12.93 2.02
CA LEU A 156 -4.02 -13.47 2.44
C LEU A 156 -5.14 -12.75 1.69
N GLY A 157 -6.13 -13.48 1.22
CA GLY A 157 -7.29 -12.87 0.57
C GLY A 157 -8.41 -13.82 0.22
N SER A 158 -9.22 -13.45 -0.77
CA SER A 158 -10.38 -14.22 -1.25
C SER A 158 -9.96 -15.46 -2.05
N THR A 159 -10.81 -16.49 -2.07
CA THR A 159 -10.58 -17.70 -2.88
C THR A 159 -10.19 -17.35 -4.34
N PRO A 160 -9.05 -17.84 -4.85
CA PRO A 160 -8.63 -17.59 -6.22
C PRO A 160 -9.63 -18.15 -7.24
N THR A 161 -9.82 -17.43 -8.34
CA THR A 161 -10.54 -17.94 -9.52
C THR A 161 -9.65 -18.81 -10.42
N VAL A 162 -8.32 -18.65 -10.32
CA VAL A 162 -7.31 -19.38 -11.06
C VAL A 162 -6.25 -19.88 -10.08
N TYR A 163 -5.91 -21.17 -10.18
CA TYR A 163 -4.85 -21.80 -9.39
C TYR A 163 -3.65 -22.07 -10.29
N HIS A 164 -2.49 -21.55 -9.89
CA HIS A 164 -1.23 -21.77 -10.58
C HIS A 164 -0.48 -22.95 -9.95
N PRO A 165 -0.15 -24.02 -10.69
CA PRO A 165 0.47 -25.23 -10.14
C PRO A 165 1.80 -25.01 -9.40
N GLN A 166 2.53 -23.96 -9.73
CA GLN A 166 3.79 -23.60 -9.09
C GLN A 166 3.62 -22.98 -7.69
N PHE A 167 2.39 -22.58 -7.33
CA PHE A 167 2.08 -21.95 -6.05
C PHE A 167 1.17 -22.84 -5.18
N ARG A 168 1.18 -22.54 -3.89
CA ARG A 168 0.37 -23.19 -2.87
C ARG A 168 -0.71 -22.23 -2.40
N TYR A 169 -1.87 -22.80 -2.10
CA TYR A 169 -3.05 -22.08 -1.63
C TYR A 169 -3.64 -22.86 -0.47
N ASP A 170 -3.58 -22.30 0.73
CA ASP A 170 -4.07 -22.90 1.98
C ASP A 170 -5.40 -22.24 2.37
N GLN A 171 -6.49 -23.00 2.23
CA GLN A 171 -7.85 -22.54 2.54
C GLN A 171 -8.08 -22.57 4.05
N LEU A 172 -8.28 -21.40 4.64
CA LEU A 172 -8.52 -21.27 6.07
C LEU A 172 -10.00 -21.52 6.40
N LYS A 173 -10.27 -21.87 7.67
CA LYS A 173 -11.63 -22.02 8.22
C LYS A 173 -12.47 -20.73 8.12
N THR A 174 -11.82 -19.58 7.98
CA THR A 174 -12.49 -18.28 7.82
C THR A 174 -12.99 -18.02 6.40
N GLY A 175 -12.75 -18.92 5.45
CA GLY A 175 -13.07 -18.70 4.02
C GLY A 175 -11.98 -17.96 3.24
N ARG A 176 -11.00 -17.37 3.92
CA ARG A 176 -9.82 -16.74 3.30
C ARG A 176 -8.77 -17.78 2.91
N VAL A 177 -7.93 -17.43 1.95
CA VAL A 177 -6.84 -18.27 1.45
C VAL A 177 -5.50 -17.61 1.78
N ARG A 178 -4.52 -18.37 2.24
CA ARG A 178 -3.11 -17.96 2.27
C ARG A 178 -2.39 -18.50 1.05
N THR A 179 -1.46 -17.74 0.51
CA THR A 179 -0.69 -18.18 -0.65
C THR A 179 0.80 -17.89 -0.49
N ASN A 180 1.62 -18.60 -1.26
CA ASN A 180 3.01 -18.24 -1.53
C ASN A 180 3.20 -17.71 -2.97
N GLU A 181 2.11 -17.31 -3.65
CA GLU A 181 2.14 -16.73 -5.00
C GLU A 181 3.18 -15.61 -5.10
N GLN A 182 3.99 -15.66 -6.15
CA GLN A 182 5.06 -14.71 -6.43
C GLN A 182 4.72 -13.97 -7.71
N LEU A 183 4.79 -12.64 -7.67
CA LEU A 183 4.56 -11.78 -8.84
C LEU A 183 5.79 -10.91 -9.05
N LEU A 184 6.20 -10.76 -10.31
CA LEU A 184 7.33 -9.93 -10.69
C LEU A 184 6.87 -8.83 -11.66
N TYR A 185 6.95 -7.57 -11.25
CA TYR A 185 6.61 -6.43 -12.11
C TYR A 185 7.85 -5.72 -12.59
N SER A 186 8.04 -5.59 -13.90
CA SER A 186 9.10 -4.78 -14.51
C SER A 186 8.72 -3.31 -14.50
N VAL A 187 9.50 -2.50 -13.77
CA VAL A 187 9.26 -1.05 -13.66
C VAL A 187 9.49 -0.34 -15.00
N SER A 188 10.49 -0.78 -15.77
CA SER A 188 10.84 -0.18 -17.07
C SER A 188 9.82 -0.49 -18.17
N ILE A 189 9.28 -1.71 -18.20
CA ILE A 189 8.34 -2.17 -19.24
C ILE A 189 6.89 -1.89 -18.85
N GLY A 190 6.61 -1.72 -17.56
CA GLY A 190 5.25 -1.50 -17.05
C GLY A 190 4.38 -2.75 -17.10
N LYS A 191 4.97 -3.95 -16.95
CA LYS A 191 4.28 -5.24 -17.06
C LYS A 191 4.60 -6.17 -15.91
N ILE A 192 3.64 -7.02 -15.58
CA ILE A 192 3.78 -8.08 -14.58
C ILE A 192 3.91 -9.46 -15.24
N SER A 193 4.76 -10.31 -14.67
CA SER A 193 5.00 -11.71 -15.05
C SER A 193 4.91 -12.63 -13.85
#